data_AF-U9VM90-F1
#
_entry.id   AF-U9VM90-F1
#
_cell.length_a   1.000
_cell.length_b   1.000
_cell.length_c   1.000
_cell.angle_alpha   90.00
_cell.angle_beta   90.00
_cell.angle_gamma   90.00
#
_symmetry.space_group_name_H-M   'P 1'
#
loop_
_entity.id
_entity.type
_entity.pdbx_description
1 polymer ?
#
loop_
_entity_poly.entity_id
_entity_poly.type
_entity_poly.pdbx_seq_one_letter_code
_entity_poly.pdbx_strand_id
1 'polypeptide(L)' 'MSIIRSYVIPFLILIVFLIAMLAVSARIWLPSDMLAPAPIDGDELAMITKVFLMNGFGV' A
#
# COMPACT_ATOMS: atom_id res chain seq x y z
N MET A 1 6.25 -38.63 8.40
CA MET A 1 6.15 -37.23 7.91
C MET A 1 4.92 -36.53 8.49
N SER A 2 4.74 -36.52 9.82
CA SER A 2 3.53 -35.95 10.46
C SER A 2 3.84 -34.64 11.21
N ILE A 3 5.04 -34.52 11.78
CA ILE A 3 5.47 -33.38 12.61
C ILE A 3 5.32 -32.03 11.91
N ILE A 4 5.72 -31.94 10.64
CA ILE A 4 5.69 -30.67 9.89
C ILE A 4 4.25 -30.19 9.72
N ARG A 5 3.36 -31.07 9.26
CA ARG A 5 1.96 -30.70 9.00
C ARG A 5 1.14 -30.55 10.27
N SER A 6 1.45 -31.28 11.33
CA SER A 6 0.64 -31.29 12.56
C SER A 6 1.05 -30.25 13.58
N TYR A 7 2.29 -29.74 13.53
CA TYR A 7 2.78 -28.73 14.49
C TYR A 7 3.30 -27.48 13.82
N VAL A 8 4.12 -27.62 12.76
CA VAL A 8 4.75 -26.47 12.12
C VAL A 8 3.71 -25.66 11.32
N ILE A 9 2.88 -26.32 10.50
CA ILE A 9 1.85 -25.63 9.70
C ILE A 9 0.81 -24.91 10.59
N PRO A 10 0.21 -25.54 11.62
CA PRO A 10 -0.76 -24.87 12.48
C PRO A 10 -0.16 -23.69 13.23
N PHE A 11 1.10 -23.80 13.67
CA PHE A 11 1.79 -22.72 14.33
C PHE A 11 2.08 -21.54 13.38
N LEU A 12 2.48 -21.82 12.13
CA LEU A 12 2.67 -20.80 11.10
C LEU A 12 1.37 -20.06 10.79
N ILE A 13 0.25 -20.76 10.71
CA ILE A 13 -1.07 -20.15 10.50
C ILE A 13 -1.39 -19.17 11.63
N LEU A 14 -1.15 -19.55 12.89
CA LEU A 14 -1.35 -18.66 14.03
C LEU A 14 -0.43 -17.43 13.96
N ILE A 15 0.84 -17.59 13.61
CA ILE A 15 1.77 -16.45 13.44
C ILE A 15 1.27 -15.49 12.36
N VAL A 16 0.94 -16.01 11.18
CA VAL A 16 0.45 -15.17 10.06
C VAL A 16 -0.85 -14.48 10.43
N PHE A 17 -1.76 -15.19 11.11
CA PHE A 17 -3.01 -14.62 11.60
C PHE A 17 -2.76 -13.48 12.59
N LEU A 18 -1.87 -13.67 13.57
CA LEU A 18 -1.53 -12.63 14.55
C LEU A 18 -0.88 -11.40 13.89
N ILE A 19 0.01 -11.62 12.93
CA ILE A 19 0.63 -10.53 12.15
C ILE A 19 -0.44 -9.79 11.35
N ALA A 20 -1.36 -10.50 10.69
CA ALA A 20 -2.45 -9.89 9.94
C ALA A 20 -3.39 -9.09 10.85
N MET A 21 -3.73 -9.63 12.01
CA MET A 21 -4.58 -8.97 12.99
C MET A 21 -3.92 -7.69 13.52
N LEU A 22 -2.63 -7.77 13.88
CA LEU A 22 -1.83 -6.61 14.26
C LEU A 22 -1.77 -5.55 13.15
N ALA A 23 -1.50 -5.95 11.90
CA ALA A 23 -1.40 -5.04 10.77
C ALA A 23 -2.73 -4.32 10.49
N VAL A 24 -3.85 -5.05 10.56
CA VAL A 24 -5.20 -4.50 10.39
C VAL A 24 -5.56 -3.53 11.51
N SER A 25 -5.23 -3.86 12.76
CA SER A 25 -5.45 -2.96 13.89
C SER A 25 -4.53 -1.73 13.85
N ALA A 26 -3.26 -1.91 13.45
CA ALA A 26 -2.27 -0.84 13.34
C ALA A 26 -2.61 0.15 12.21
N ARG A 27 -3.31 -0.30 11.15
CA ARG A 27 -3.73 0.55 10.02
C ARG A 27 -4.51 1.80 10.45
N ILE A 28 -5.26 1.73 11.55
CA ILE A 28 -6.03 2.86 12.10
C ILE A 28 -5.09 4.01 12.52
N TRP A 29 -3.88 3.68 12.92
CA TRP A 29 -2.86 4.60 13.42
C TRP A 29 -1.86 5.03 12.34
N LEU A 30 -2.02 4.58 11.08
CA LEU A 30 -1.12 4.93 10.00
C LEU A 30 -1.39 6.38 9.55
N PRO A 31 -0.35 7.22 9.34
CA PRO A 31 -0.54 8.58 8.87
C PRO A 31 -1.39 8.65 7.61
N SER A 32 -2.27 9.66 7.55
CA SER A 32 -3.24 9.86 6.47
C SER A 32 -2.59 9.91 5.08
N ASP A 33 -1.31 10.27 5.01
CA ASP A 33 -0.51 10.36 3.80
C ASP A 33 -0.17 8.99 3.18
N MET A 34 -0.07 7.92 3.99
CA MET A 34 0.15 6.55 3.50
C MET A 34 -1.16 5.80 3.17
N LEU A 35 -2.30 6.43 3.48
CA LEU A 35 -3.63 5.95 3.07
C LEU A 35 -4.06 6.55 1.74
N ALA A 36 -3.30 7.52 1.20
CA ALA A 36 -3.56 8.10 -0.09
C ALA A 36 -3.48 7.01 -1.16
N PRO A 37 -4.51 6.87 -2.03
CA PRO A 37 -4.37 6.04 -3.22
C PRO A 37 -3.16 6.56 -3.99
N ALA A 38 -2.28 5.66 -4.43
CA ALA A 38 -1.23 6.02 -5.37
C ALA A 38 -1.88 6.79 -6.53
N PRO A 39 -1.25 7.87 -7.03
CA PRO A 39 -1.85 8.67 -8.09
C PRO A 39 -2.29 7.78 -9.26
N ILE A 40 -3.61 7.59 -9.42
CA ILE A 40 -4.14 6.63 -10.40
C ILE A 40 -4.44 7.24 -11.75
N ASP A 41 -4.52 8.57 -11.88
CA ASP A 41 -4.59 9.24 -13.18
C ASP A 41 -4.14 10.70 -13.03
N GLY A 42 -3.14 11.10 -13.82
CA GLY A 42 -3.01 12.48 -14.24
C GLY A 42 -1.84 13.32 -13.73
N ASP A 43 -1.00 12.86 -12.79
CA ASP A 43 0.07 13.75 -12.30
C ASP A 43 1.20 13.98 -13.32
N GLU A 44 1.52 12.99 -14.15
CA GLU A 44 2.53 13.15 -15.21
C GLU A 44 2.01 14.04 -16.36
N LEU A 45 0.78 13.81 -16.79
CA LEU A 45 0.13 14.60 -17.86
C LEU A 45 -0.18 16.04 -17.39
N ALA A 46 -0.61 16.20 -16.12
CA ALA A 46 -0.85 17.51 -15.52
C ALA A 46 0.46 18.26 -15.24
N MET A 47 1.54 17.59 -14.86
CA MET A 47 2.85 18.23 -14.67
C MET A 47 3.42 18.70 -16.01
N ILE A 48 3.33 17.89 -17.07
CA ILE A 48 3.71 18.29 -18.44
C ILE A 48 2.86 19.46 -18.92
N THR A 49 1.54 19.40 -18.74
CA THR A 49 0.62 20.50 -19.13
C THR A 49 0.90 21.78 -18.34
N LYS A 50 1.15 21.68 -17.03
CA LYS A 50 1.44 22.82 -16.16
C LYS A 50 2.79 23.47 -16.50
N VAL A 51 3.81 22.68 -16.84
CA VAL A 51 5.10 23.18 -17.33
C VAL A 51 4.96 23.83 -18.70
N PHE A 52 4.18 23.24 -19.61
CA PHE A 52 3.94 23.80 -20.94
C PHE A 52 3.19 25.14 -20.89
N LEU A 53 2.17 25.26 -20.04
CA LEU A 53 1.42 26.51 -19.83
C LEU A 53 2.29 27.59 -19.14
N MET A 54 3.14 27.19 -18.19
CA MET A 54 4.05 28.11 -17.50
C MET A 54 5.18 28.64 -18.39
N ASN A 55 5.48 27.95 -19.50
CA ASN A 55 6.42 28.40 -20.55
C ASN A 55 5.74 29.16 -21.71
N GLY A 56 4.44 29.47 -21.60
CA GLY A 56 3.75 30.36 -22.55
C GLY A 56 3.46 29.76 -23.93
N PHE A 57 3.49 28.43 -24.07
CA PHE A 57 3.21 27.74 -25.34
C PHE A 57 1.73 27.35 -25.53
N GLY A 58 0.85 27.67 -24.58
CA GLY A 58 -0.60 27.51 -24.72
C GLY A 58 -1.22 28.75 -25.36
N VAL A 59 -1.82 28.59 -26.55
CA VAL A 59 -2.74 29.55 -27.17
C VAL A 59 -4.01 29.65 -26.34
#